data_AF-A0A165IB08-F1
#
_entry.id   AF-A0A165IB08-F1
#
_cell.length_a   1.000
_cell.length_b   1.000
_cell.length_c   1.000
_cell.angle_alpha   90.00
_cell.angle_beta   90.00
_cell.angle_gamma   90.00
#
_symmetry.space_group_name_H-M   'P 1'
#
loop_
_entity.id
_entity.type
_entity.pdbx_description
1 polymer ?
#
loop_
_entity_poly.entity_id
_entity_poly.type
_entity_poly.pdbx_seq_one_letter_code
_entity_poly.pdbx_strand_id
1 'polypeptide(L)'
;MSKSPAPPADFRHPESDPKEPLRKESTQCQNCLKSRADGAIMSRCSACRVDLYCSKECQKQAWPVHKARCKLNRRAQTLGDGRTERLKVLRDFTQKHRPTISEAGLRALDLCVDRTRADRDVLIIYLRPRPGATRIETQFYVIDADVMPFESLPKEKHEEMRSQLKYASEVNVKHGADVLDQLHPGQPWKELLITRLNEGIVN
;
A
#
# COMPACT_ATOMS: atom_id res chain seq x y z
N MET A 1 -6.55 -25.64 13.58
CA MET A 1 -6.06 -24.59 14.50
C MET A 1 -7.18 -23.57 14.70
N SER A 2 -7.63 -23.38 15.94
CA SER A 2 -8.68 -22.43 16.32
C SER A 2 -8.22 -21.01 15.97
N LYS A 3 -8.91 -20.34 15.03
CA LYS A 3 -8.66 -18.92 14.75
C LYS A 3 -9.13 -18.13 15.95
N SER A 4 -8.24 -17.40 16.62
CA SER A 4 -8.60 -16.48 17.70
C SER A 4 -9.74 -15.56 17.21
N PRO A 5 -10.80 -15.38 18.00
CA PRO A 5 -11.89 -14.49 17.61
C PRO A 5 -11.34 -13.08 17.45
N ALA A 6 -11.71 -12.43 16.34
CA ALA A 6 -11.18 -11.12 16.04
C ALA A 6 -11.71 -10.07 17.04
N PRO A 7 -10.90 -9.04 17.36
CA PRO A 7 -11.29 -8.03 18.34
C PRO A 7 -12.56 -7.27 17.91
N PRO A 8 -13.38 -6.81 18.88
CA PRO A 8 -14.59 -6.04 18.60
C PRO A 8 -14.30 -4.78 17.78
N ALA A 9 -15.17 -4.47 16.81
CA ALA A 9 -14.99 -3.35 15.87
C ALA A 9 -14.98 -1.95 16.52
N ASP A 10 -15.44 -1.84 17.78
CA ASP A 10 -15.72 -0.56 18.42
C ASP A 10 -14.55 0.02 19.20
N PHE A 11 -13.46 -0.73 19.40
CA PHE A 11 -12.27 -0.26 20.11
C PHE A 11 -11.07 -0.14 19.16
N ARG A 12 -10.28 0.94 19.28
CA ARG A 12 -8.99 1.04 18.57
C ARG A 12 -8.01 0.11 19.28
N HIS A 13 -7.24 -0.69 18.55
CA HIS A 13 -6.23 -1.53 19.19
C HIS A 13 -5.27 -0.66 20.05
N PRO A 14 -4.88 -1.09 21.26
CA PRO A 14 -3.97 -0.34 22.12
C PRO A 14 -2.64 0.00 21.44
N GLU A 15 -2.17 -0.86 20.55
CA GLU A 15 -0.92 -0.66 19.79
C GLU A 15 -1.07 0.25 18.56
N SER A 16 -2.29 0.65 18.18
CA SER A 16 -2.45 1.61 17.09
C SER A 16 -2.05 3.00 17.57
N ASP A 17 -1.05 3.64 16.95
CA ASP A 17 -0.72 5.05 17.17
C ASP A 17 -1.23 5.93 15.99
N PRO A 18 -2.28 6.74 16.20
CA PRO A 18 -2.76 7.66 15.18
C PRO A 18 -1.77 8.78 14.81
N LYS A 19 -0.80 9.06 15.69
CA LYS A 19 0.23 10.09 15.54
C LYS A 19 1.55 9.55 15.00
N GLU A 20 1.63 8.26 14.72
CA GLU A 20 2.87 7.57 14.36
C GLU A 20 3.67 8.32 13.26
N PRO A 21 4.98 8.54 13.47
CA PRO A 21 5.87 9.15 12.47
C PRO A 21 5.90 8.41 11.14
N LEU A 22 5.85 7.07 11.16
CA LEU A 22 5.88 6.21 9.97
C LEU A 22 4.74 6.53 9.00
N ARG A 23 3.58 6.97 9.50
CA ARG A 23 2.50 7.46 8.65
C ARG A 23 2.86 8.73 7.87
N LYS A 24 3.61 9.65 8.48
CA LYS A 24 4.11 10.86 7.78
C LYS A 24 5.19 10.49 6.77
N GLU A 25 6.08 9.58 7.13
CA GLU A 25 7.16 9.07 6.27
C GLU A 25 6.61 8.32 5.05
N SER A 26 5.59 7.48 5.24
CA SER A 26 4.94 6.72 4.17
C SER A 26 3.97 7.55 3.32
N THR A 27 3.58 8.74 3.78
CA THR A 27 2.76 9.68 3.00
C THR A 27 3.65 10.54 2.10
N GLN A 28 3.91 10.03 0.89
CA GLN A 28 4.92 10.58 -0.01
C GLN A 28 4.37 11.12 -1.33
N CYS A 29 5.10 12.07 -1.90
CA CYS A 29 4.91 12.54 -3.27
C CYS A 29 5.05 11.38 -4.25
N GLN A 30 4.08 11.24 -5.16
CA GLN A 30 4.04 10.16 -6.15
C GLN A 30 5.03 10.34 -7.32
N ASN A 31 5.94 11.32 -7.25
CA ASN A 31 6.98 11.56 -8.24
C ASN A 31 8.39 11.55 -7.65
N CYS A 32 8.60 12.22 -6.51
CA CYS A 32 9.94 12.44 -5.95
C CYS A 32 10.14 11.86 -4.54
N LEU A 33 9.17 11.09 -4.04
CA LEU A 33 9.19 10.39 -2.74
C LEU A 33 9.34 11.25 -1.48
N LYS A 34 9.55 12.58 -1.60
CA LYS A 34 9.48 13.50 -0.44
C LYS A 34 8.23 13.19 0.38
N SER A 35 8.41 13.03 1.68
CA SER A 35 7.38 12.64 2.62
C SER A 35 6.83 13.85 3.38
N ARG A 36 5.75 13.65 4.13
CA ARG A 36 5.29 14.67 5.08
C ARG A 36 6.25 14.82 6.27
N ALA A 37 7.08 13.81 6.56
CA ALA A 37 8.10 13.92 7.60
C ALA A 37 9.18 14.95 7.22
N ASP A 38 9.45 15.12 5.92
CA ASP A 38 10.34 16.15 5.37
C ASP A 38 9.72 17.57 5.36
N GLY A 39 8.56 17.76 6.00
CA GLY A 39 7.82 19.03 6.00
C GLY A 39 7.14 19.36 4.67
N ALA A 40 7.12 18.44 3.69
CA ALA A 40 6.52 18.70 2.39
C ALA A 40 5.00 18.83 2.46
N ILE A 41 4.49 19.94 1.92
CA ILE A 41 3.05 20.19 1.78
C ILE A 41 2.55 19.44 0.54
N MET A 42 1.64 18.50 0.75
CA MET A 42 1.11 17.66 -0.33
C MET A 42 -0.26 18.12 -0.78
N SER A 43 -0.41 18.29 -2.09
CA SER A 43 -1.70 18.50 -2.74
C SER A 43 -2.18 17.22 -3.40
N ARG A 44 -3.48 16.94 -3.27
CA ARG A 44 -4.11 15.85 -4.02
C ARG A 44 -4.28 16.25 -5.47
N CYS A 45 -4.19 15.29 -6.38
CA CYS A 45 -4.66 15.45 -7.75
C CYS A 45 -6.11 15.95 -7.73
N SER A 46 -6.39 17.10 -8.35
CA SER A 46 -7.74 17.70 -8.34
C SER A 46 -8.79 16.81 -9.01
N ALA A 47 -8.38 16.01 -9.99
CA ALA A 47 -9.27 15.17 -10.77
C ALA A 47 -9.66 13.88 -10.03
N CYS A 48 -8.69 13.13 -9.50
CA CYS A 48 -8.96 11.85 -8.84
C CYS A 48 -8.92 11.90 -7.31
N ARG A 49 -8.43 12.97 -6.68
CA ARG A 49 -8.35 13.14 -5.22
C ARG A 49 -7.66 12.01 -4.44
N VAL A 50 -6.88 11.16 -5.12
CA VAL A 50 -6.16 10.02 -4.51
C VAL A 50 -4.67 10.32 -4.43
N ASP A 51 -4.00 10.48 -5.56
CA ASP A 51 -2.54 10.65 -5.61
C ASP A 51 -2.12 12.02 -5.05
N LEU A 52 -0.98 12.03 -4.36
CA LEU A 52 -0.40 13.19 -3.69
C LEU A 52 0.86 13.66 -4.39
N TYR A 53 1.01 14.99 -4.51
CA TYR A 53 2.18 15.64 -5.09
C TYR A 53 2.60 16.83 -4.24
N CYS A 54 3.90 17.04 -4.08
CA CYS A 54 4.43 18.20 -3.36
C CYS A 54 4.42 19.49 -4.19
N SER A 55 4.25 19.39 -5.52
CA SER A 55 4.17 20.55 -6.42
C SER A 55 3.43 20.21 -7.72
N LYS A 56 3.05 21.24 -8.49
CA LYS A 56 2.42 21.07 -9.81
C LYS A 56 3.41 20.45 -10.81
N GLU A 57 4.69 20.72 -10.67
CA GLU A 57 5.77 20.18 -11.50
C GLU A 57 5.90 18.67 -11.28
N CYS A 58 5.88 18.22 -10.02
CA CYS A 58 5.86 16.80 -9.69
C CYS A 58 4.62 16.09 -10.26
N GLN A 59 3.45 16.75 -10.21
CA GLN A 59 2.24 16.21 -10.83
C GLN A 59 2.38 16.07 -12.35
N LYS A 60 2.93 17.08 -13.04
CA LYS A 60 3.16 17.05 -14.50
C LYS A 60 4.14 15.95 -14.89
N GLN A 61 5.23 15.78 -14.15
CA GLN A 61 6.24 14.75 -14.40
C GLN A 61 5.67 13.34 -14.21
N ALA A 62 4.83 13.12 -13.20
CA ALA A 62 4.17 11.84 -12.98
C ALA A 62 2.97 11.58 -13.91
N TRP A 63 2.53 12.56 -14.71
CA TRP A 63 1.32 12.44 -15.52
C TRP A 63 1.30 11.23 -16.49
N PRO A 64 2.38 10.90 -17.22
CA PRO A 64 2.38 9.80 -18.17
C PRO A 64 1.95 8.47 -17.55
N VAL A 65 2.41 8.18 -16.33
CA VAL A 65 2.07 6.96 -15.59
C VAL A 65 0.81 7.12 -14.74
N HIS A 66 0.56 8.32 -14.20
CA HIS A 66 -0.62 8.61 -13.39
C HIS A 66 -1.92 8.56 -14.21
N LYS A 67 -1.90 8.93 -15.49
CA LYS A 67 -3.12 9.10 -16.32
C LYS A 67 -4.07 7.89 -16.27
N ALA A 68 -3.53 6.67 -16.39
CA ALA A 68 -4.32 5.44 -16.32
C ALA A 68 -4.95 5.26 -14.92
N ARG A 69 -4.12 5.35 -13.87
CA ARG A 69 -4.56 5.28 -12.47
C ARG A 69 -5.57 6.36 -12.11
N CYS A 70 -5.39 7.57 -12.63
CA CYS A 70 -6.32 8.70 -12.45
C CYS A 70 -7.70 8.37 -13.00
N LYS A 71 -7.78 7.81 -14.22
CA LYS A 71 -9.05 7.41 -14.84
C LYS A 71 -9.75 6.33 -14.02
N LEU A 72 -9.02 5.33 -13.52
CA LEU A 72 -9.55 4.28 -12.65
C LEU A 72 -10.08 4.86 -11.33
N ASN A 73 -9.29 5.70 -10.67
CA ASN A 73 -9.67 6.35 -9.42
C ASN A 73 -10.90 7.26 -9.59
N ARG A 74 -11.02 7.96 -10.72
CA ARG A 74 -12.19 8.80 -11.02
C ARG A 74 -13.45 7.98 -11.23
N ARG A 75 -13.37 6.89 -12.00
CA ARG A 75 -14.49 5.94 -12.15
C ARG A 75 -14.93 5.44 -10.79
N ALA A 76 -13.96 5.16 -9.92
CA ALA A 76 -14.23 4.68 -8.58
C ALA A 76 -14.95 5.70 -7.65
N GLN A 77 -15.04 6.96 -8.05
CA GLN A 77 -15.72 8.03 -7.29
C GLN A 77 -17.11 8.36 -7.83
N THR A 78 -17.33 8.15 -9.12
CA THR A 78 -18.56 8.56 -9.81
C THR A 78 -19.58 7.45 -9.93
N LEU A 79 -19.13 6.19 -9.93
CA LEU A 79 -20.01 5.02 -10.10
C LEU A 79 -20.36 4.45 -8.72
N GLY A 80 -21.64 4.42 -8.37
CA GLY A 80 -22.14 3.82 -7.13
C GLY A 80 -22.35 2.31 -7.20
N ASP A 81 -21.71 1.61 -8.15
CA ASP A 81 -21.85 0.16 -8.22
C ASP A 81 -21.07 -0.52 -7.08
N GLY A 82 -21.55 -1.70 -6.65
CA GLY A 82 -20.97 -2.40 -5.50
C GLY A 82 -19.51 -2.82 -5.70
N ARG A 83 -19.04 -2.91 -6.95
CA ARG A 83 -17.63 -3.21 -7.25
C ARG A 83 -16.75 -1.98 -6.97
N THR A 84 -17.22 -0.81 -7.34
CA THR A 84 -16.53 0.46 -7.18
C THR A 84 -16.38 0.84 -5.72
N GLU A 85 -17.43 0.71 -4.91
CA GLU A 85 -17.34 1.01 -3.47
C GLU A 85 -16.33 0.07 -2.78
N ARG A 86 -16.30 -1.22 -3.16
CA ARG A 86 -15.30 -2.17 -2.65
C ARG A 86 -13.87 -1.76 -2.97
N LEU A 87 -13.60 -1.23 -4.17
CA LEU A 87 -12.26 -0.76 -4.54
C LEU A 87 -11.85 0.46 -3.72
N LYS A 88 -12.78 1.38 -3.46
CA LYS A 88 -12.56 2.54 -2.60
C LYS A 88 -12.25 2.12 -1.16
N VAL A 89 -13.06 1.23 -0.58
CA VAL A 89 -12.85 0.68 0.77
C VAL A 89 -11.52 -0.06 0.87
N LEU A 90 -11.18 -0.88 -0.13
CA LEU A 90 -9.90 -1.58 -0.19
C LEU A 90 -8.72 -0.61 -0.21
N ARG A 91 -8.80 0.45 -1.03
CA ARG A 91 -7.76 1.49 -1.08
C ARG A 91 -7.60 2.21 0.26
N ASP A 92 -8.71 2.57 0.91
CA ASP A 92 -8.65 3.30 2.16
C ASP A 92 -8.09 2.40 3.29
N PHE A 93 -8.43 1.11 3.29
CA PHE A 93 -7.83 0.08 4.15
C PHE A 93 -6.32 -0.05 3.91
N THR A 94 -5.86 -0.22 2.67
CA THR A 94 -4.43 -0.36 2.37
C THR A 94 -3.66 0.92 2.66
N GLN A 95 -4.25 2.10 2.44
CA GLN A 95 -3.64 3.38 2.80
C GLN A 95 -3.47 3.52 4.32
N LYS A 96 -4.46 3.04 5.09
CA LYS A 96 -4.42 3.05 6.56
C LYS A 96 -3.33 2.12 7.10
N HIS A 97 -3.12 0.98 6.45
CA HIS A 97 -2.11 -0.03 6.81
C HIS A 97 -0.78 0.11 6.06
N ARG A 98 -0.54 1.25 5.40
CA ARG A 98 0.61 1.40 4.48
C ARG A 98 1.96 1.10 5.16
N PRO A 99 2.28 1.61 6.37
CA PRO A 99 3.53 1.28 7.03
C PRO A 99 3.72 -0.22 7.24
N THR A 100 2.70 -0.90 7.79
CA THR A 100 2.74 -2.35 8.03
C THR A 100 2.88 -3.16 6.74
N ILE A 101 2.16 -2.79 5.68
CA ILE A 101 2.23 -3.46 4.38
C ILE A 101 3.61 -3.23 3.73
N SER A 102 4.15 -2.01 3.81
CA SER A 102 5.47 -1.69 3.25
C SER A 102 6.58 -2.45 3.98
N GLU A 103 6.56 -2.47 5.32
CA GLU A 103 7.50 -3.23 6.14
C GLU A 103 7.47 -4.73 5.79
N ALA A 104 6.27 -5.32 5.70
CA ALA A 104 6.11 -6.71 5.31
C ALA A 104 6.58 -6.97 3.89
N GLY A 105 6.33 -6.05 2.95
CA GLY A 105 6.79 -6.17 1.55
C GLY A 105 8.31 -6.22 1.42
N LEU A 106 9.03 -5.38 2.16
CA LEU A 106 10.50 -5.38 2.16
C LEU A 106 11.08 -6.73 2.60
N ARG A 107 10.50 -7.32 3.66
CA ARG A 107 10.91 -8.64 4.20
C ARG A 107 10.44 -9.79 3.32
N ALA A 108 9.20 -9.78 2.86
CA ALA A 108 8.60 -10.84 2.05
C ALA A 108 9.36 -11.04 0.73
N LEU A 109 9.76 -9.92 0.10
CA LEU A 109 10.53 -9.95 -1.12
C LEU A 109 12.03 -10.13 -0.88
N ASP A 110 12.51 -10.19 0.38
CA ASP A 110 13.92 -10.32 0.73
C ASP A 110 14.82 -9.32 -0.02
N LEU A 111 14.39 -8.05 -0.08
CA LEU A 111 15.07 -7.02 -0.90
C LEU A 111 16.50 -6.69 -0.42
N CYS A 112 16.83 -7.04 0.83
CA CYS A 112 18.20 -6.95 1.34
C CYS A 112 19.15 -7.99 0.70
N VAL A 113 18.60 -9.08 0.16
CA VAL A 113 19.36 -10.13 -0.56
C VAL A 113 19.37 -9.82 -2.05
N ASP A 114 18.20 -9.56 -2.64
CA ASP A 114 18.04 -9.34 -4.07
C ASP A 114 17.02 -8.23 -4.35
N ARG A 115 17.53 -7.02 -4.63
CA ARG A 115 16.72 -5.85 -4.94
C ARG A 115 15.89 -6.01 -6.22
N THR A 116 16.31 -6.87 -7.15
CA THR A 116 15.57 -7.09 -8.42
C THR A 116 14.23 -7.79 -8.19
N ARG A 117 14.01 -8.40 -7.02
CA ARG A 117 12.72 -8.96 -6.60
C ARG A 117 11.59 -7.93 -6.60
N ALA A 118 11.91 -6.65 -6.40
CA ALA A 118 10.93 -5.57 -6.50
C ALA A 118 10.30 -5.43 -7.91
N ASP A 119 10.97 -5.92 -8.95
CA ASP A 119 10.51 -5.82 -10.34
C ASP A 119 9.86 -7.11 -10.87
N ARG A 120 10.07 -8.26 -10.20
CA ARG A 120 9.63 -9.59 -10.66
C ARG A 120 8.70 -10.33 -9.72
N ASP A 121 8.67 -9.98 -8.44
CA ASP A 121 7.89 -10.67 -7.41
C ASP A 121 6.85 -9.73 -6.79
N VAL A 122 5.70 -10.28 -6.40
CA VAL A 122 4.61 -9.52 -5.77
C VAL A 122 4.19 -10.15 -4.45
N LEU A 123 4.00 -9.31 -3.43
CA LEU A 123 3.30 -9.69 -2.20
C LEU A 123 1.80 -9.67 -2.45
N ILE A 124 1.14 -10.82 -2.28
CA ILE A 124 -0.30 -10.98 -2.33
C ILE A 124 -0.85 -11.12 -0.91
N ILE A 125 -1.88 -10.34 -0.61
CA ILE A 125 -2.61 -10.39 0.67
C ILE A 125 -4.04 -10.84 0.37
N TYR A 126 -4.43 -11.98 0.92
CA TYR A 126 -5.76 -12.56 0.69
C TYR A 126 -6.76 -11.99 1.68
N LEU A 127 -7.76 -11.28 1.17
CA LEU A 127 -8.72 -10.54 1.98
C LEU A 127 -10.13 -11.12 1.86
N ARG A 128 -10.89 -11.04 2.96
CA ARG A 128 -12.34 -11.23 2.97
C ARG A 128 -13.01 -10.04 3.66
N PRO A 129 -14.12 -9.49 3.13
CA PRO A 129 -14.83 -8.41 3.83
C PRO A 129 -15.21 -8.82 5.26
N ARG A 130 -15.11 -7.89 6.20
CA ARG A 130 -15.56 -8.06 7.58
C ARG A 130 -16.96 -7.46 7.74
N PRO A 131 -18.02 -8.28 7.87
CA PRO A 131 -19.37 -7.77 8.06
C PRO A 131 -19.47 -6.93 9.34
N GLY A 132 -20.19 -5.81 9.28
CA GLY A 132 -20.40 -4.93 10.43
C GLY A 132 -19.19 -4.08 10.84
N ALA A 133 -18.07 -4.13 10.11
CA ALA A 133 -16.92 -3.27 10.39
C ALA A 133 -17.29 -1.80 10.15
N THR A 134 -17.17 -0.97 11.19
CA THR A 134 -17.43 0.48 11.14
C THR A 134 -16.16 1.29 10.86
N ARG A 135 -14.99 0.74 11.18
CA ARG A 135 -13.68 1.40 11.03
C ARG A 135 -12.97 0.95 9.76
N ILE A 136 -12.23 1.85 9.13
CA ILE A 136 -11.51 1.59 7.87
C ILE A 136 -10.42 0.54 8.09
N GLU A 137 -9.66 0.66 9.17
CA GLU A 137 -8.57 -0.26 9.54
C GLU A 137 -9.01 -1.72 9.78
N THR A 138 -10.31 -1.98 9.98
CA THR A 138 -10.84 -3.33 10.26
C THR A 138 -11.80 -3.84 9.19
N GLN A 139 -11.89 -3.19 8.01
CA GLN A 139 -12.86 -3.54 6.96
C GLN A 139 -12.68 -4.95 6.39
N PHE A 140 -11.53 -5.58 6.59
CA PHE A 140 -11.22 -6.90 6.06
C PHE A 140 -10.70 -7.84 7.15
N TYR A 141 -10.89 -9.13 6.91
CA TYR A 141 -10.08 -10.20 7.45
C TYR A 141 -8.95 -10.49 6.48
N VAL A 142 -7.71 -10.54 6.98
CA VAL A 142 -6.58 -11.13 6.26
C VAL A 142 -6.59 -12.62 6.51
N ILE A 143 -6.82 -13.40 5.47
CA ILE A 143 -6.92 -14.86 5.56
C ILE A 143 -5.56 -15.52 5.38
N ASP A 144 -4.73 -14.95 4.51
CA ASP A 144 -3.39 -15.45 4.19
C ASP A 144 -2.59 -14.34 3.48
N ALA A 145 -1.30 -14.55 3.30
CA ALA A 145 -0.45 -13.75 2.43
C ALA A 145 0.65 -14.63 1.80
N ASP A 146 1.07 -14.29 0.58
CA ASP A 146 2.09 -15.05 -0.13
C ASP A 146 2.93 -14.19 -1.06
N VAL A 147 4.07 -14.71 -1.50
CA VAL A 147 4.91 -14.10 -2.53
C VAL A 147 4.90 -14.97 -3.76
N MET A 148 4.58 -14.36 -4.90
CA MET A 148 4.57 -15.07 -6.18
C MET A 148 5.24 -14.25 -7.27
N PRO A 149 5.80 -14.90 -8.30
CA PRO A 149 6.27 -14.19 -9.48
C PRO A 149 5.14 -13.38 -10.11
N PHE A 150 5.47 -12.20 -10.59
CA PHE A 150 4.55 -11.29 -11.26
C PHE A 150 3.83 -11.96 -12.44
N GLU A 151 4.54 -12.81 -13.17
CA GLU A 151 4.06 -13.56 -14.33
C GLU A 151 2.89 -14.50 -13.98
N SER A 152 2.72 -14.84 -12.70
CA SER A 152 1.61 -15.69 -12.24
C SER A 152 0.25 -14.96 -12.22
N LEU A 153 0.24 -13.63 -12.33
CA LEU A 153 -0.99 -12.83 -12.38
C LEU A 153 -1.70 -12.94 -13.76
N PRO A 154 -2.99 -12.59 -13.87
CA PRO A 154 -3.69 -12.56 -15.16
C PRO A 154 -3.03 -11.61 -16.18
N LYS A 155 -2.81 -12.13 -17.40
CA LYS A 155 -2.04 -11.45 -18.46
C LYS A 155 -2.61 -10.10 -18.87
N GLU A 156 -3.92 -9.91 -18.76
CA GLU A 156 -4.62 -8.69 -19.16
C GLU A 156 -4.15 -7.45 -18.37
N LYS A 157 -3.55 -7.65 -17.19
CA LYS A 157 -3.04 -6.57 -16.34
C LYS A 157 -1.53 -6.42 -16.39
N HIS A 158 -0.84 -7.30 -17.12
CA HIS A 158 0.62 -7.37 -17.06
C HIS A 158 1.30 -6.09 -17.54
N GLU A 159 0.88 -5.54 -18.68
CA GLU A 159 1.52 -4.37 -19.27
C GLU A 159 1.38 -3.12 -18.39
N GLU A 160 0.17 -2.88 -17.87
CA GLU A 160 -0.10 -1.77 -16.98
C GLU A 160 0.72 -1.88 -15.69
N MET A 161 0.71 -3.06 -15.06
CA MET A 161 1.44 -3.27 -13.81
C MET A 161 2.97 -3.20 -14.02
N ARG A 162 3.50 -3.76 -15.12
CA ARG A 162 4.93 -3.63 -15.46
C ARG A 162 5.35 -2.18 -15.62
N SER A 163 4.51 -1.38 -16.29
CA SER A 163 4.78 0.05 -16.46
C SER A 163 4.83 0.78 -15.11
N GLN A 164 3.95 0.41 -14.17
CA GLN A 164 3.95 0.97 -12.81
C GLN A 164 5.16 0.53 -11.99
N LEU A 165 5.54 -0.75 -12.04
CA LEU A 165 6.72 -1.28 -11.35
C LEU A 165 8.00 -0.61 -11.87
N LYS A 166 8.15 -0.53 -13.20
CA LYS A 166 9.29 0.15 -13.82
C LYS A 166 9.40 1.61 -13.37
N TYR A 167 8.30 2.35 -13.39
CA TYR A 167 8.29 3.74 -12.91
C TYR A 167 8.63 3.84 -11.42
N ALA A 168 8.09 2.95 -10.59
CA ALA A 168 8.40 2.92 -9.17
C ALA A 168 9.88 2.62 -8.93
N SER A 169 10.46 1.69 -9.68
CA SER A 169 11.89 1.35 -9.66
C SER A 169 12.75 2.55 -10.06
N GLU A 170 12.43 3.22 -11.18
CA GLU A 170 13.14 4.45 -11.63
C GLU A 170 13.08 5.57 -10.58
N VAL A 171 11.91 5.79 -9.98
CA VAL A 171 11.72 6.79 -8.92
C VAL A 171 12.50 6.41 -7.66
N ASN A 172 12.51 5.14 -7.26
CA ASN A 172 13.28 4.65 -6.12
C ASN A 172 14.79 4.77 -6.35
N VAL A 173 15.30 4.42 -7.54
CA VAL A 173 16.72 4.60 -7.89
C VAL A 173 17.12 6.07 -7.83
N LYS A 174 16.24 6.97 -8.27
CA LYS A 174 16.55 8.40 -8.35
C LYS A 174 16.38 9.15 -7.02
N HIS A 175 15.43 8.73 -6.19
CA HIS A 175 14.95 9.51 -5.04
C HIS A 175 14.84 8.71 -3.74
N GLY A 176 14.99 7.40 -3.78
CA GLY A 176 14.91 6.54 -2.60
C GLY A 176 16.08 6.74 -1.66
N ALA A 177 15.85 6.43 -0.39
CA ALA A 177 16.90 6.28 0.61
C ALA A 177 17.25 4.78 0.74
N ASP A 178 18.51 4.47 1.02
CA ASP A 178 18.87 3.11 1.42
C ASP A 178 18.38 2.87 2.84
N VAL A 179 17.30 2.10 2.96
CA VAL A 179 16.67 1.74 4.23
C VAL A 179 16.80 0.24 4.52
N LEU A 180 17.67 -0.45 3.78
CA LEU A 180 17.81 -1.90 3.83
C LEU A 180 18.84 -2.37 4.87
N ASP A 181 19.66 -1.47 5.42
CA ASP A 181 20.72 -1.80 6.38
C ASP A 181 20.20 -2.46 7.67
N GLN A 182 18.92 -2.26 7.99
CA GLN A 182 18.26 -2.84 9.17
C GLN A 182 17.56 -4.18 8.88
N LEU A 183 17.58 -4.65 7.63
CA LEU A 183 16.95 -5.90 7.21
C LEU A 183 17.96 -7.04 7.14
N HIS A 184 17.47 -8.24 7.42
CA HIS A 184 18.26 -9.46 7.34
C HIS A 184 17.53 -10.51 6.51
N PRO A 185 18.26 -11.41 5.83
CA PRO A 185 17.66 -12.45 5.01
C PRO A 185 16.70 -13.33 5.81
N GLY A 186 15.54 -13.66 5.25
CA GLY A 186 14.60 -14.62 5.82
C GLY A 186 13.90 -14.15 7.10
N GLN A 187 13.86 -12.84 7.37
CA GLN A 187 13.13 -12.30 8.52
C GLN A 187 11.64 -12.68 8.48
N PRO A 188 11.03 -13.06 9.62
CA PRO A 188 9.62 -13.39 9.68
C PRO A 188 8.77 -12.15 9.37
N TRP A 189 7.72 -12.34 8.57
CA TRP A 189 6.85 -11.26 8.11
C TRP A 189 5.38 -11.66 8.05
N LYS A 190 5.07 -12.92 7.73
CA LYS A 190 3.71 -13.37 7.39
C LYS A 190 2.77 -13.30 8.58
N GLU A 191 3.12 -13.92 9.71
CA GLU A 191 2.30 -13.92 10.92
C GLU A 191 2.11 -12.50 11.45
N LEU A 192 3.17 -11.70 11.48
CA LEU A 192 3.11 -10.30 11.94
C LEU A 192 2.17 -9.45 11.07
N LEU A 193 2.28 -9.57 9.74
CA LEU A 193 1.40 -8.89 8.79
C LEU A 193 -0.07 -9.29 9.02
N ILE A 194 -0.34 -10.59 9.11
CA ILE A 194 -1.70 -11.12 9.27
C ILE A 194 -2.30 -10.65 10.60
N THR A 195 -1.55 -10.72 11.70
CA THR A 195 -2.01 -10.29 13.03
C THR A 195 -2.34 -8.81 13.04
N ARG A 196 -1.40 -7.94 12.63
CA ARG A 196 -1.58 -6.48 12.71
C ARG A 196 -2.75 -5.98 11.87
N LEU A 197 -2.90 -6.47 10.64
CA LEU A 197 -4.01 -6.07 9.78
C LEU A 197 -5.36 -6.59 10.31
N ASN A 198 -5.41 -7.78 10.92
CA ASN A 198 -6.65 -8.31 11.49
C ASN A 198 -7.08 -7.63 12.80
N GLU A 199 -6.11 -7.17 13.58
CA GLU A 199 -6.33 -6.42 14.83
C GLU A 199 -6.57 -4.93 14.60
N GLY A 200 -6.37 -4.44 13.36
CA GLY A 200 -6.51 -3.02 13.03
C GLY A 200 -5.39 -2.16 13.63
N ILE A 201 -4.22 -2.75 13.87
CA ILE A 201 -3.03 -2.02 14.31
C ILE A 201 -2.56 -1.16 13.16
N VAL A 202 -2.46 0.14 13.43
CA VAL A 202 -2.06 1.14 12.44
C VAL A 202 -0.91 1.91 13.03
N ASN A 203 0.22 1.85 12.34
CA ASN A 203 1.37 2.72 12.54
C ASN A 203 1.44 3.71 11.36
#